data_AF-A0ABD7ZS27-F1
#
_entry.id   AF-A0ABD7ZS27-F1
#
_cell.length_a   1.000
_cell.length_b   1.000
_cell.length_c   1.000
_cell.angle_alpha   90.00
_cell.angle_beta   90.00
_cell.angle_gamma   90.00
#
_symmetry.space_group_name_H-M   'P 1'
#
loop_
_entity.id
_entity.type
_entity.pdbx_description
1 polymer ?
#
loop_
_entity_poly.entity_id
_entity_poly.type
_entity_poly.pdbx_seq_one_letter_code
_entity_poly.pdbx_strand_id
1 'polypeptide(L)' 'MTRKDELILYLIKNGIYKFNKYQLWELSKKQLEKLIKKVDERDQGLEERR' A
#
# COMPACT_ATOMS: atom_id res chain seq x y z
N MET A 1 -6.50 -11.66 -12.77
CA MET A 1 -5.63 -11.23 -11.66
C MET A 1 -6.41 -11.37 -10.36
N THR A 2 -5.77 -11.81 -9.29
CA THR A 2 -6.41 -11.98 -7.98
C THR A 2 -6.53 -10.62 -7.31
N ARG A 3 -7.58 -10.38 -6.52
CA ARG A 3 -7.77 -9.13 -5.76
C ARG A 3 -6.59 -8.77 -4.85
N LYS A 4 -5.75 -9.75 -4.48
CA LYS A 4 -4.49 -9.54 -3.75
C LYS A 4 -3.42 -8.87 -4.61
N ASP A 5 -3.33 -9.23 -5.89
CA ASP A 5 -2.34 -8.70 -6.83
C ASP A 5 -2.59 -7.20 -7.08
N GLU A 6 -3.86 -6.80 -7.17
CA GLU A 6 -4.27 -5.40 -7.33
C GLU A 6 -3.84 -4.54 -6.13
N LEU A 7 -3.99 -5.05 -4.91
CA LEU A 7 -3.57 -4.34 -3.70
C LEU A 7 -2.04 -4.18 -3.64
N ILE A 8 -1.29 -5.21 -4.06
CA ILE A 8 0.17 -5.15 -4.13
C ILE A 8 0.61 -4.12 -5.17
N LEU A 9 0.01 -4.13 -6.36
CA LEU A 9 0.31 -3.15 -7.42
C LEU A 9 0.00 -1.73 -6.96
N TYR A 10 -1.14 -1.51 -6.30
CA TYR A 10 -1.49 -0.20 -5.73
C TYR A 10 -0.46 0.28 -4.72
N LEU A 11 -0.03 -0.56 -3.78
CA LEU A 11 0.99 -0.20 -2.78
C LEU A 11 2.35 0.13 -3.43
N ILE A 12 2.74 -0.60 -4.47
CA ILE A 12 3.96 -0.32 -5.24
C ILE A 12 3.84 1.04 -5.96
N LYS A 13 2.70 1.30 -6.59
CA LYS A 13 2.45 2.53 -7.37
C LYS A 13 2.43 3.78 -6.50
N ASN A 14 1.92 3.67 -5.27
CA ASN A 14 1.91 4.74 -4.27
C ASN A 14 3.23 4.85 -3.48
N GLY A 15 4.31 4.23 -3.96
CA GLY A 15 5.65 4.49 -3.41
C GLY A 15 5.87 3.91 -2.02
N ILE A 16 5.32 2.73 -1.72
CA ILE A 16 5.62 2.00 -0.47
C ILE A 16 7.00 1.34 -0.57
N TYR A 17 8.04 2.15 -0.78
CA TYR A 17 9.43 1.74 -0.96
C TYR A 17 10.04 1.06 0.28
N LYS A 18 9.39 1.18 1.44
CA LYS A 18 9.80 0.49 2.68
C LYS A 18 9.59 -1.02 2.62
N PHE A 19 8.73 -1.51 1.73
CA PHE A 19 8.50 -2.94 1.58
C PHE A 19 9.07 -3.40 0.24
N ASN A 20 9.88 -4.45 0.29
CA ASN A 20 10.28 -5.17 -0.91
C ASN A 20 9.04 -5.81 -1.55
N LYS A 21 9.00 -5.92 -2.89
CA LYS A 21 7.99 -6.67 -3.63
C LYS A 21 7.72 -8.03 -2.98
N TYR A 22 8.75 -8.81 -2.67
CA TYR A 22 8.58 -10.13 -2.04
C TYR A 22 7.87 -10.08 -0.68
N GLN A 23 8.16 -9.08 0.15
CA GLN A 23 7.49 -8.89 1.44
C GLN A 23 6.00 -8.57 1.27
N LEU A 24 5.61 -7.81 0.23
CA LEU A 24 4.20 -7.55 -0.07
C LEU A 24 3.44 -8.82 -0.45
N TRP A 25 4.10 -9.77 -1.11
CA TRP A 25 3.50 -11.07 -1.45
C TRP A 25 3.29 -11.98 -0.23
N GLU A 26 4.15 -11.86 0.79
CA GLU A 26 4.02 -12.59 2.05
C GLU A 26 2.89 -12.05 2.94
N LEU A 27 2.47 -10.80 2.76
CA LEU A 27 1.38 -10.22 3.53
C LEU A 27 0.03 -10.86 3.19
N SER A 28 -0.79 -11.06 4.22
CA SER A 28 -2.19 -11.42 4.05
C SER A 28 -2.99 -10.25 3.46
N LYS A 29 -4.13 -10.56 2.83
CA LYS A 29 -5.03 -9.53 2.27
C LYS A 29 -5.41 -8.46 3.30
N LYS A 30 -5.73 -8.88 4.53
CA LYS A 30 -6.09 -7.97 5.65
C LYS A 30 -4.95 -7.01 6.00
N GLN A 31 -3.71 -7.47 5.95
CA GLN A 31 -2.53 -6.61 6.20
C GLN A 31 -2.29 -5.63 5.06
N LEU A 32 -2.48 -6.06 3.81
CA LEU A 32 -2.39 -5.18 2.63
C LEU A 32 -3.45 -4.07 2.70
N GLU A 33 -4.70 -4.41 3.03
CA GLU A 33 -5.78 -3.41 3.22
C GLU A 33 -5.44 -2.40 4.33
N LYS A 34 -4.86 -2.87 5.44
CA LYS A 34 -4.42 -2.00 6.53
C LYS A 34 -3.26 -1.08 6.13
N LEU A 35 -2.35 -1.57 5.28
CA LEU A 35 -1.26 -0.75 4.74
C LEU A 35 -1.82 0.35 3.84
N ILE A 36 -2.70 0.00 2.91
CA ILE A 36 -3.33 0.95 1.99
C ILE A 36 -4.00 2.08 2.76
N LYS A 37 -4.78 1.77 3.80
CA LYS A 37 -5.42 2.77 4.64
C LYS A 37 -4.42 3.76 5.25
N LYS A 38 -3.26 3.27 5.70
CA LYS A 38 -2.17 4.12 6.22
C LYS A 38 -1.47 4.96 5.15
N VAL A 39 -1.45 4.48 3.90
CA VAL A 39 -0.90 5.25 2.77
C VAL A 39 -1.83 6.42 2.46
N ASP A 40 -3.12 6.13 2.34
CA ASP A 40 -4.18 7.11 2.06
C ASP A 40 -4.20 8.23 3.13
N GLU A 41 -4.14 7.86 4.41
CA GLU A 41 -4.04 8.82 5.53
C GLU A 41 -2.76 9.68 5.49
N ARG A 42 -1.65 9.13 4.97
CA ARG A 42 -0.40 9.88 4.82
C ARG A 42 -0.42 10.82 3.62
N ASP A 43 -1.08 10.44 2.54
CA ASP A 43 -1.24 11.28 1.34
C ASP A 43 -2.11 12.49 1.65
N GLN A 44 -3.25 12.28 2.34
CA GLN A 44 -4.12 13.38 2.80
C GLN A 44 -3.40 14.36 3.74
N GLY A 45 -2.56 13.86 4.67
CA GLY A 45 -1.79 14.72 5.57
C GLY A 45 -0.64 15.50 4.89
N LEU A 46 -0.24 15.11 3.68
CA LEU A 46 0.76 15.82 2.87
C LEU A 46 0.11 16.89 1.98
N GLU A 47 -1.13 16.71 1.54
CA GLU A 47 -1.91 17.73 0.82
C GLU A 47 -2.31 18.90 1.73
N GLU A 48 -2.69 18.67 2.99
CA GLU A 48 -3.07 19.74 3.94
C GLU A 48 -1.90 20.67 4.35
N ARG A 49 -0.66 20.34 3.98
CA ARG A 49 0.54 21.17 4.26
C ARG A 49 1.05 21.95 3.04
N ARG A 50 0.35 21.94 1.90
CA ARG A 50 0.71 22.72 0.71
C ARG A 50 -0.14 23.98 0.54
#